data_AF-I2E875-F1
#
_entry.id   AF-I2E875-F1
#
_cell.length_a   1.000
_cell.length_b   1.000
_cell.length_c   1.000
_cell.angle_alpha   90.00
_cell.angle_beta   90.00
_cell.angle_gamma   90.00
#
_symmetry.space_group_name_H-M   'P 1'
#
loop_
_entity.id
_entity.type
_entity.pdbx_description
1 polymer ?
#
loop_
_entity_poly.entity_id
_entity_poly.type
_entity_poly.pdbx_seq_one_letter_code
_entity_poly.pdbx_strand_id
1 'polypeptide(L)'
;SANLMSLGAIDFGIVVDGSIVIIEGILAHIYTKRLAGKHLTEDEMNAEVEAGAAKVVKSSAFAVLIILIVFFPILTLGGIEGKYFTPMAKTLVFCIIGALILSLTYVPMMASLFLKRGIDLKPTFADRFFGWLTGIYNKVLAASMRRLTLTIVSAFALLALSLFIFTRLGAEFIPTLDEGDFAMQMTLPAGSSLTRSIELSEEAEKVLKEQFPEVRHVVAKIGTAE
;
A
#
# COMPACT_ATOMS: atom_id res chain seq x y z
N SER A 1 -10.74 17.81 3.31
CA SER A 1 -10.47 17.97 1.87
C SER A 1 -9.58 16.84 1.42
N ALA A 2 -10.00 16.07 0.42
CA ALA A 2 -9.20 14.98 -0.13
C ALA A 2 -8.09 15.58 -1.02
N ASN A 3 -6.83 15.34 -0.69
CA ASN A 3 -5.68 15.72 -1.51
C ASN A 3 -5.15 14.47 -2.25
N LEU A 4 -4.48 14.65 -3.39
CA LEU A 4 -3.86 13.57 -4.19
C LEU A 4 -3.03 12.61 -3.33
N MET A 5 -2.25 13.15 -2.38
CA MET A 5 -1.47 12.36 -1.42
C MET A 5 -2.31 11.48 -0.49
N SER A 6 -3.49 11.97 -0.06
CA SER A 6 -4.40 11.18 0.80
C SER A 6 -5.16 10.10 0.04
N LEU A 7 -5.41 10.30 -1.26
CA LEU A 7 -6.09 9.33 -2.12
C LEU A 7 -5.11 8.27 -2.65
N GLY A 8 -3.90 8.69 -3.05
CA GLY A 8 -2.85 7.82 -3.57
C GLY A 8 -2.22 6.92 -2.52
N ALA A 9 -2.40 7.24 -1.24
CA ALA A 9 -1.92 6.43 -0.13
C ALA A 9 -2.80 5.21 0.20
N ILE A 10 -3.98 5.06 -0.43
CA ILE A 10 -4.87 3.93 -0.14
C ILE A 10 -4.27 2.67 -0.76
N ASP A 11 -3.51 1.93 0.06
CA ASP A 11 -3.08 0.58 -0.25
C ASP A 11 -4.22 -0.40 0.04
N PHE A 12 -4.99 -0.74 -0.99
CA PHE A 12 -6.07 -1.73 -0.88
C PHE A 12 -5.58 -3.10 -0.40
N GLY A 13 -4.30 -3.45 -0.63
CA GLY A 13 -3.74 -4.74 -0.22
C GLY A 13 -3.76 -4.91 1.30
N ILE A 14 -3.23 -3.94 2.03
CA ILE A 14 -3.20 -3.95 3.51
C ILE A 14 -4.61 -3.92 4.09
N VAL A 15 -5.54 -3.21 3.43
CA VAL A 15 -6.94 -3.10 3.88
C VAL A 15 -7.67 -4.45 3.75
N VAL A 16 -7.38 -5.24 2.72
CA VAL A 16 -8.08 -6.51 2.45
C VAL A 16 -7.40 -7.72 3.13
N ASP A 17 -6.12 -7.60 3.51
CA ASP A 17 -5.32 -8.68 4.12
C ASP A 17 -6.02 -9.33 5.33
N GLY A 18 -6.51 -8.54 6.28
CA GLY A 18 -7.21 -9.07 7.46
C GLY A 18 -8.42 -9.93 7.10
N SER A 19 -9.17 -9.55 6.05
CA SER A 19 -10.33 -10.31 5.57
C SER A 19 -9.93 -11.64 4.94
N ILE A 20 -8.84 -11.64 4.15
CA ILE A 20 -8.30 -12.85 3.52
C ILE A 20 -7.85 -13.84 4.59
N VAL A 21 -7.10 -13.38 5.59
CA VAL A 21 -6.60 -14.22 6.69
C VAL A 21 -7.74 -14.89 7.46
N ILE A 22 -8.86 -14.20 7.70
CA ILE A 22 -10.04 -14.79 8.36
C ILE A 22 -10.69 -15.85 7.47
N ILE A 23 -10.89 -15.58 6.17
CA ILE A 23 -11.49 -16.54 5.23
C ILE A 23 -10.61 -17.79 5.11
N GLU A 24 -9.29 -17.63 4.96
CA GLU A 24 -8.35 -18.73 4.92
C GLU A 24 -8.36 -19.53 6.22
N GLY A 25 -8.48 -18.86 7.36
CA GLY A 25 -8.64 -19.49 8.67
C GLY A 25 -9.90 -20.37 8.76
N ILE A 26 -11.04 -19.84 8.29
CA ILE A 26 -12.31 -20.57 8.20
C ILE A 26 -12.16 -21.79 7.28
N LEU A 27 -11.64 -21.59 6.06
CA LEU A 27 -11.44 -22.67 5.09
C LEU A 27 -10.50 -23.74 5.66
N ALA A 28 -9.35 -23.34 6.21
CA ALA A 28 -8.39 -24.24 6.82
C ALA A 28 -9.02 -25.05 7.96
N HIS A 29 -9.87 -24.43 8.78
CA HIS A 29 -10.61 -25.13 9.84
C HIS A 29 -11.53 -26.22 9.27
N ILE A 30 -12.33 -25.85 8.26
CA ILE A 30 -13.31 -26.74 7.61
C ILE A 30 -12.61 -27.91 6.89
N TYR A 31 -11.54 -27.63 6.13
CA TYR A 31 -10.77 -28.64 5.42
C TYR A 31 -10.01 -29.58 6.39
N THR A 32 -9.45 -29.05 7.48
CA THR A 32 -8.69 -29.85 8.47
C THR A 32 -9.58 -30.86 9.19
N LYS A 33 -10.82 -30.48 9.53
CA LYS A 33 -11.80 -31.40 10.15
C LYS A 33 -12.28 -32.51 9.20
N ARG A 34 -11.84 -32.51 7.93
CA ARG A 34 -12.25 -33.49 6.91
C ARG A 34 -13.77 -33.68 6.89
N LEU A 35 -14.52 -32.57 6.93
CA LEU A 35 -15.97 -32.56 6.65
C LEU A 35 -16.26 -32.91 5.17
N ALA A 36 -15.23 -33.27 4.41
CA ALA A 36 -15.24 -33.99 3.14
C ALA A 36 -16.43 -34.96 3.01
N GLY A 37 -17.40 -34.62 2.16
CA GLY A 37 -18.58 -35.44 1.88
C GLY A 37 -19.78 -35.26 2.81
N LYS A 38 -19.72 -34.37 3.82
CA LYS A 38 -20.90 -33.97 4.61
C LYS A 38 -21.53 -32.71 4.05
N HIS A 39 -22.86 -32.70 3.98
CA HIS A 39 -23.64 -31.47 3.82
C HIS A 39 -23.93 -30.90 5.19
N LEU A 40 -23.36 -29.74 5.48
CA LEU A 40 -23.61 -29.01 6.71
C LEU A 40 -24.99 -28.33 6.63
N THR A 41 -25.75 -28.42 7.70
CA THR A 41 -26.92 -27.55 7.91
C THR A 41 -26.47 -26.10 8.14
N GLU A 42 -27.40 -25.16 8.08
CA GLU A 42 -27.10 -23.74 8.26
C GLU A 42 -26.51 -23.43 9.64
N ASP A 43 -27.06 -24.04 10.69
CA ASP A 43 -26.58 -23.88 12.06
C ASP A 43 -25.19 -24.50 12.27
N GLU A 44 -24.93 -25.65 11.65
CA GLU A 44 -23.61 -26.28 11.68
C GLU A 44 -22.56 -25.46 10.92
N MET A 45 -22.93 -24.88 9.77
CA MET A 45 -22.03 -23.99 9.02
C MET A 45 -21.69 -22.75 9.84
N ASN A 46 -22.68 -22.12 10.46
CA ASN A 46 -22.47 -20.96 11.35
C ASN A 46 -21.47 -21.29 12.47
N ALA A 47 -21.66 -22.43 13.15
CA ALA A 47 -20.79 -22.85 14.23
C ALA A 47 -19.35 -23.15 13.78
N GLU A 48 -19.19 -23.79 12.62
CA GLU A 48 -17.86 -24.09 12.06
C GLU A 48 -17.13 -22.83 11.57
N VAL A 49 -17.86 -21.87 10.98
CA VAL A 49 -17.32 -20.56 10.58
C VAL A 49 -16.87 -19.76 11.79
N GLU A 50 -17.68 -19.71 12.85
CA GLU A 50 -17.32 -19.04 14.10
C GLU A 50 -16.06 -19.66 14.73
N ALA A 51 -16.03 -20.98 14.83
CA ALA A 51 -14.88 -21.72 15.38
C ALA A 51 -13.61 -21.58 14.52
N GLY A 52 -13.76 -21.46 13.20
CA GLY A 52 -12.66 -21.19 12.27
C GLY A 52 -12.11 -19.78 12.40
N ALA A 53 -12.99 -18.79 12.37
CA ALA A 53 -12.63 -17.39 12.52
C ALA A 53 -11.94 -17.13 13.87
N ALA A 54 -12.53 -17.61 14.98
CA ALA A 54 -12.03 -17.34 16.34
C ALA A 54 -10.56 -17.73 16.56
N LYS A 55 -10.05 -18.77 15.87
CA LYS A 55 -8.64 -19.19 15.96
C LYS A 55 -7.68 -18.15 15.39
N VAL A 56 -8.10 -17.40 14.37
CA VAL A 56 -7.21 -16.51 13.60
C VAL A 56 -7.44 -15.04 13.93
N VAL A 57 -8.64 -14.69 14.42
CA VAL A 57 -9.03 -13.35 14.88
C VAL A 57 -7.96 -12.70 15.77
N LYS A 58 -7.49 -13.41 16.81
CA LYS A 58 -6.51 -12.85 17.75
C LYS A 58 -5.18 -12.53 17.07
N SER A 59 -4.72 -13.40 16.17
CA SER A 59 -3.47 -13.20 15.43
C SER A 59 -3.58 -12.05 14.44
N SER A 60 -4.70 -11.98 13.70
CA SER A 60 -4.97 -10.92 12.73
C SER A 60 -5.08 -9.54 13.40
N ALA A 61 -5.86 -9.43 14.49
CA ALA A 61 -5.98 -8.18 15.24
C ALA A 61 -4.64 -7.70 15.81
N PHE A 62 -3.78 -8.63 16.27
CA PHE A 62 -2.45 -8.29 16.75
C PHE A 62 -1.53 -7.81 15.64
N ALA A 63 -1.57 -8.44 14.45
CA ALA A 63 -0.82 -7.98 13.28
C ALA A 63 -1.25 -6.56 12.86
N VAL A 64 -2.56 -6.31 12.79
CA VAL A 64 -3.11 -4.98 12.49
C VAL A 64 -2.66 -3.95 13.54
N LEU A 65 -2.65 -4.30 14.82
CA LEU A 65 -2.18 -3.41 15.88
C LEU A 65 -0.70 -3.02 15.68
N ILE A 66 0.16 -3.95 15.27
CA ILE A 66 1.56 -3.65 14.95
C ILE A 66 1.64 -2.63 13.81
N ILE A 67 0.84 -2.83 12.75
CA ILE A 67 0.79 -1.89 11.63
C ILE A 67 0.39 -0.49 12.12
N LEU A 68 -0.66 -0.39 12.95
CA LEU A 68 -1.09 0.89 13.53
C LEU A 68 0.02 1.58 14.35
N ILE A 69 0.77 0.81 15.15
CA ILE A 69 1.90 1.34 15.93
C ILE A 69 3.01 1.87 15.03
N VAL A 70 3.31 1.20 13.90
CA VAL A 70 4.31 1.66 12.93
C VAL A 70 3.93 2.98 12.27
N PHE A 71 2.63 3.28 12.12
CA PHE A 71 2.16 4.57 11.62
C PHE A 71 2.15 5.69 12.66
N PHE A 72 2.25 5.37 13.96
CA PHE A 72 2.18 6.36 15.03
C PHE A 72 3.29 7.43 14.96
N PRO A 73 4.57 7.09 14.72
CA PRO A 73 5.64 8.09 14.57
C PRO A 73 5.37 9.12 13.47
N ILE A 74 4.69 8.74 12.39
CA ILE A 74 4.38 9.65 11.28
C ILE A 74 3.47 10.79 11.73
N LEU A 75 2.57 10.54 12.69
CA LEU A 75 1.69 11.56 13.26
C LEU A 75 2.44 12.58 14.13
N THR A 76 3.69 12.28 14.51
CA THR A 76 4.55 13.17 15.28
C THR A 76 5.46 14.04 14.42
N LEU A 77 5.47 13.83 13.09
CA LEU A 77 6.28 14.63 12.17
C LEU A 77 5.80 16.08 12.15
N GLY A 78 6.74 17.01 12.34
CA GLY A 78 6.53 18.44 12.23
C GLY A 78 6.84 19.00 10.83
N GLY A 79 6.70 20.32 10.68
CA GLY A 79 7.14 21.03 9.48
C GLY A 79 6.35 20.73 8.21
N ILE A 80 7.04 20.82 7.07
CA ILE A 80 6.46 20.60 5.73
C ILE A 80 6.14 19.10 5.55
N GLU A 81 7.04 18.22 5.98
CA GLU A 81 6.85 16.76 5.94
C GLU A 81 5.56 16.33 6.66
N GLY A 82 5.35 16.84 7.88
CA GLY A 82 4.14 16.57 8.65
C GLY A 82 2.85 16.96 7.93
N LYS A 83 2.85 18.09 7.19
CA LYS A 83 1.67 18.52 6.42
C LYS A 83 1.31 17.57 5.28
N TYR A 84 2.30 16.92 4.67
CA TYR A 84 2.09 15.93 3.61
C TYR A 84 1.71 14.56 4.16
N PHE A 85 2.41 14.07 5.19
CA PHE A 85 2.26 12.70 5.67
C PHE A 85 1.18 12.51 6.74
N THR A 86 0.85 13.54 7.53
CA THR A 86 -0.18 13.41 8.59
C THR A 86 -1.57 13.11 8.02
N PRO A 87 -2.07 13.80 6.96
CA PRO A 87 -3.35 13.46 6.36
C PRO A 87 -3.38 12.04 5.76
N MET A 88 -2.27 11.62 5.14
CA MET A 88 -2.08 10.27 4.62
C MET A 88 -2.19 9.21 5.73
N ALA A 89 -1.43 9.36 6.82
CA ALA A 89 -1.42 8.42 7.92
C ALA A 89 -2.79 8.32 8.62
N LYS A 90 -3.50 9.45 8.79
CA LYS A 90 -4.85 9.47 9.37
C LYS A 90 -5.82 8.62 8.54
N THR A 91 -5.85 8.81 7.23
CA THR A 91 -6.72 8.03 6.32
C THR A 91 -6.45 6.53 6.44
N LEU A 92 -5.16 6.14 6.43
CA LEU A 92 -4.76 4.74 6.56
C LEU A 92 -5.17 4.13 7.89
N VAL A 93 -4.92 4.83 9.01
CA VAL A 93 -5.31 4.36 10.35
C VAL A 93 -6.82 4.14 10.44
N PHE A 94 -7.63 5.10 9.98
CA PHE A 94 -9.10 4.93 9.99
C PHE A 94 -9.56 3.80 9.08
N CYS A 95 -8.94 3.64 7.91
CA CYS A 95 -9.26 2.58 6.97
C CYS A 95 -8.94 1.19 7.54
N ILE A 96 -7.75 1.03 8.13
CA ILE A 96 -7.31 -0.23 8.74
C ILE A 96 -8.18 -0.62 9.94
N ILE A 97 -8.55 0.35 10.79
CA ILE A 97 -9.47 0.09 11.91
C ILE A 97 -10.84 -0.35 11.39
N GLY A 98 -11.38 0.36 10.39
CA GLY A 98 -12.64 -0.02 9.76
C GLY A 98 -12.58 -1.40 9.11
N ALA A 99 -11.49 -1.71 8.42
CA ALA A 99 -11.25 -3.00 7.80
C ALA A 99 -11.14 -4.12 8.83
N LEU A 100 -10.48 -3.89 9.96
CA LEU A 100 -10.44 -4.84 11.07
C LEU A 100 -11.85 -5.12 11.59
N ILE A 101 -12.64 -4.08 11.86
CA ILE A 101 -14.02 -4.25 12.34
C ILE A 101 -14.85 -5.08 11.33
N LEU A 102 -14.78 -4.75 10.03
CA LEU A 102 -15.49 -5.48 8.99
C LEU A 102 -14.96 -6.92 8.83
N SER A 103 -13.66 -7.13 8.92
CA SER A 103 -13.02 -8.45 8.85
C SER A 103 -13.44 -9.35 10.00
N LEU A 104 -13.70 -8.79 11.18
CA LEU A 104 -14.14 -9.56 12.36
C LEU A 104 -15.65 -9.82 12.38
N THR A 105 -16.45 -8.97 11.76
CA THR A 105 -17.92 -9.01 11.86
C THR A 105 -18.57 -9.43 10.54
N TYR A 106 -18.35 -8.65 9.50
CA TYR A 106 -18.98 -8.81 8.19
C TYR A 106 -18.45 -10.04 7.44
N VAL A 107 -17.13 -10.27 7.47
CA VAL A 107 -16.51 -11.36 6.70
C VAL A 107 -16.95 -12.75 7.16
N PRO A 108 -16.97 -13.10 8.47
CA PRO A 108 -17.47 -14.40 8.91
C PRO A 108 -18.96 -14.58 8.58
N MET A 109 -19.77 -13.54 8.74
CA MET A 109 -21.19 -13.60 8.40
C MET A 109 -21.40 -13.90 6.92
N MET A 110 -20.70 -13.18 6.04
CA MET A 110 -20.76 -13.41 4.60
C MET A 110 -20.18 -14.77 4.20
N ALA A 111 -19.12 -15.23 4.86
CA ALA A 111 -18.56 -16.56 4.64
C ALA A 111 -19.61 -17.65 4.93
N SER A 112 -20.38 -17.54 6.02
CA SER A 112 -21.43 -18.53 6.31
C SER A 112 -22.55 -18.55 5.26
N LEU A 113 -22.93 -17.39 4.73
CA LEU A 113 -23.99 -17.28 3.72
C LEU A 113 -23.57 -17.78 2.34
N PHE A 114 -22.35 -17.46 1.90
CA PHE A 114 -21.88 -17.69 0.53
C PHE A 114 -21.03 -18.94 0.35
N LEU A 115 -20.45 -19.49 1.43
CA LEU A 115 -19.62 -20.68 1.32
C LEU A 115 -20.49 -21.91 1.02
N LYS A 116 -20.07 -22.69 0.01
CA LYS A 116 -20.80 -23.90 -0.39
C LYS A 116 -20.85 -24.91 0.77
N ARG A 117 -22.07 -25.34 1.10
CA ARG A 117 -22.36 -26.32 2.15
C ARG A 117 -21.95 -27.76 1.79
N GLY A 118 -21.60 -28.02 0.53
CA GLY A 118 -21.06 -29.29 0.05
C GLY A 118 -19.57 -29.16 -0.25
N ILE A 119 -18.75 -29.95 0.45
CA ILE A 119 -17.30 -30.00 0.23
C ILE A 119 -17.02 -31.08 -0.82
N ASP A 120 -17.02 -30.67 -2.09
CA ASP A 120 -16.66 -31.55 -3.22
C ASP A 120 -15.15 -31.79 -3.24
N LEU A 121 -14.72 -33.05 -3.14
CA LEU A 121 -13.29 -33.44 -3.24
C LEU A 121 -12.79 -33.55 -4.69
N LYS A 122 -13.49 -32.97 -5.68
CA LYS A 122 -13.02 -33.07 -7.06
C LYS A 122 -11.78 -32.19 -7.23
N PRO A 123 -10.62 -32.76 -7.60
CA PRO A 123 -9.40 -31.98 -7.76
C PRO A 123 -9.60 -30.97 -8.90
N THR A 124 -9.63 -29.70 -8.55
CA THR A 124 -9.75 -28.59 -9.47
C THR A 124 -8.37 -28.30 -10.08
N PHE A 125 -8.34 -27.55 -11.19
CA PHE A 125 -7.08 -27.07 -11.76
C PHE A 125 -6.23 -26.31 -10.71
N ALA A 126 -6.88 -25.56 -9.82
CA ALA A 126 -6.26 -24.89 -8.69
C ALA A 126 -5.54 -25.87 -7.74
N ASP A 127 -6.14 -27.01 -7.39
CA ASP A 127 -5.53 -27.98 -6.47
C ASP A 127 -4.26 -28.60 -7.06
N ARG A 128 -4.24 -28.83 -8.38
CA ARG A 128 -3.05 -29.32 -9.08
C ARG A 128 -1.94 -28.27 -9.05
N PHE A 129 -2.28 -27.00 -9.26
CA PHE A 129 -1.34 -25.89 -9.18
C PHE A 129 -0.75 -25.74 -7.78
N PHE A 130 -1.59 -25.73 -6.74
CA PHE A 130 -1.14 -25.68 -5.34
C PHE A 130 -0.30 -26.90 -4.95
N GLY A 131 -0.64 -28.10 -5.45
CA GLY A 131 0.16 -29.30 -5.24
C GLY A 131 1.56 -29.20 -5.86
N TRP A 132 1.67 -28.67 -7.08
CA TRP A 132 2.96 -28.41 -7.72
C TRP A 132 3.79 -27.38 -6.96
N LEU A 133 3.17 -26.27 -6.55
CA LEU A 133 3.81 -25.20 -5.80
C LEU A 133 4.31 -25.69 -4.43
N THR A 134 3.48 -26.48 -3.73
CA THR A 134 3.84 -27.10 -2.45
C THR A 134 4.99 -28.09 -2.61
N GLY A 135 5.04 -28.82 -3.73
CA GLY A 135 6.16 -29.71 -4.06
C GLY A 135 7.48 -28.96 -4.23
N ILE A 136 7.47 -27.79 -4.88
CA ILE A 136 8.65 -26.92 -5.00
C ILE A 136 9.03 -26.35 -3.63
N TYR A 137 8.05 -25.80 -2.90
CA TYR A 137 8.24 -25.25 -1.57
C TYR A 137 8.92 -26.25 -0.63
N ASN A 138 8.44 -27.49 -0.57
CA ASN A 138 9.00 -28.53 0.28
C ASN A 138 10.44 -28.91 -0.10
N LYS A 139 10.77 -28.94 -1.41
CA LYS A 139 12.14 -29.20 -1.87
C LYS A 139 13.09 -28.09 -1.45
N VAL A 140 12.68 -26.83 -1.64
CA VAL A 140 13.47 -25.65 -1.27
C VAL A 140 13.63 -25.59 0.26
N LEU A 141 12.55 -25.80 1.01
CA LEU A 141 12.57 -25.84 2.47
C LEU A 141 13.52 -26.93 2.99
N ALA A 142 13.45 -28.14 2.45
CA ALA A 142 14.35 -29.22 2.83
C ALA A 142 15.82 -28.90 2.49
N ALA A 143 16.09 -28.25 1.36
CA ALA A 143 17.43 -27.81 0.99
C ALA A 143 17.96 -26.74 1.96
N SER A 144 17.14 -25.75 2.31
CA SER A 144 17.48 -24.69 3.28
C SER A 144 17.73 -25.26 4.68
N MET A 145 16.87 -26.16 5.14
CA MET A 145 17.03 -26.80 6.46
C MET A 145 18.26 -27.69 6.54
N ARG A 146 18.63 -28.38 5.45
CA ARG A 146 19.86 -29.20 5.40
C ARG A 146 21.15 -28.37 5.43
N ARG A 147 21.09 -27.09 5.02
CA ARG A 147 22.26 -26.20 4.87
C ARG A 147 22.03 -24.89 5.61
N LEU A 148 21.59 -24.97 6.88
CA LEU A 148 21.24 -23.83 7.71
C LEU A 148 22.32 -22.73 7.75
N THR A 149 23.60 -23.12 7.86
CA THR A 149 24.72 -22.16 7.86
C THR A 149 24.80 -21.37 6.54
N LEU A 150 24.61 -22.03 5.40
CA LEU A 150 24.62 -21.35 4.10
C LEU A 150 23.42 -20.41 3.97
N THR A 151 22.24 -20.81 4.45
CA THR A 151 21.05 -19.95 4.46
C THR A 151 21.29 -18.69 5.29
N ILE A 152 21.80 -18.84 6.52
CA ILE A 152 22.09 -17.70 7.40
C ILE A 152 23.17 -16.79 6.79
N VAL A 153 24.28 -17.35 6.31
CA VAL A 153 25.37 -16.57 5.70
C VAL A 153 24.86 -15.82 4.46
N SER A 154 24.05 -16.46 3.62
CA SER A 154 23.47 -15.81 2.45
C SER A 154 22.54 -14.66 2.83
N ALA A 155 21.73 -14.80 3.88
CA ALA A 155 20.85 -13.73 4.36
C ALA A 155 21.65 -12.51 4.85
N PHE A 156 22.70 -12.73 5.64
CA PHE A 156 23.60 -11.65 6.08
C PHE A 156 24.39 -11.04 4.92
N ALA A 157 24.83 -11.84 3.95
CA ALA A 157 25.53 -11.34 2.77
C ALA A 157 24.60 -10.45 1.92
N LEU A 158 23.35 -10.84 1.72
CA LEU A 158 22.35 -10.03 1.01
C LEU A 158 22.01 -8.76 1.77
N LEU A 159 21.89 -8.81 3.10
CA LEU A 159 21.71 -7.62 3.94
C LEU A 159 22.89 -6.65 3.79
N ALA A 160 24.12 -7.15 3.90
CA ALA A 160 25.33 -6.34 3.74
C ALA A 160 25.41 -5.72 2.33
N LEU A 161 25.07 -6.49 1.29
CA LEU A 161 25.00 -5.99 -0.08
C LEU A 161 23.94 -4.90 -0.24
N SER A 162 22.75 -5.08 0.36
CA SER A 162 21.70 -4.06 0.35
C SER A 162 22.15 -2.76 1.03
N LEU A 163 22.81 -2.86 2.19
CA LEU A 163 23.36 -1.69 2.89
C LEU A 163 24.46 -1.01 2.07
N PHE A 164 25.32 -1.78 1.41
CA PHE A 164 26.34 -1.24 0.52
C PHE A 164 25.73 -0.46 -0.65
N ILE A 165 24.69 -1.01 -1.31
CA ILE A 165 23.98 -0.30 -2.38
C ILE A 165 23.29 0.96 -1.84
N PHE A 166 22.69 0.87 -0.65
CA PHE A 166 22.02 2.01 -0.01
C PHE A 166 22.96 3.20 0.20
N THR A 167 24.23 2.98 0.53
CA THR A 167 25.21 4.09 0.66
C THR A 167 25.50 4.84 -0.65
N ARG A 168 25.13 4.27 -1.80
CA ARG A 168 25.32 4.89 -3.12
C ARG A 168 24.07 5.61 -3.64
N LEU A 169 22.94 5.50 -2.95
CA LEU A 169 21.71 6.20 -3.32
C LEU A 169 21.81 7.68 -2.90
N GLY A 170 21.44 8.58 -3.82
CA GLY A 170 21.26 9.99 -3.51
C GLY A 170 20.05 10.22 -2.60
N ALA A 171 20.01 11.39 -1.96
CA ALA A 171 18.86 11.83 -1.17
C ALA A 171 18.14 12.96 -1.91
N GLU A 172 16.84 12.79 -2.14
CA GLU A 172 15.93 13.82 -2.61
C GLU A 172 14.84 14.04 -1.54
N PHE A 173 14.48 15.29 -1.28
CA PHE A 173 13.54 15.64 -0.20
C PHE A 173 12.10 15.22 -0.53
N ILE A 174 11.60 15.60 -1.71
CA ILE A 174 10.32 15.19 -2.28
C ILE A 174 10.54 15.13 -3.80
N PRO A 175 10.06 14.08 -4.51
CA PRO A 175 10.17 14.04 -5.97
C PRO A 175 9.48 15.27 -6.56
N THR A 176 10.07 15.88 -7.58
CA THR A 176 9.44 17.01 -8.28
C THR A 176 8.13 16.53 -8.89
N LEU A 177 7.00 17.10 -8.43
CA LEU A 177 5.70 16.85 -9.04
C LEU A 177 5.62 17.62 -10.36
N ASP A 178 5.24 16.92 -11.43
CA ASP A 178 4.89 17.57 -12.69
C ASP A 178 3.45 18.06 -12.59
N GLU A 179 3.28 19.35 -12.31
CA GLU A 179 1.97 20.02 -12.24
C GLU A 179 1.48 20.45 -13.63
N GLY A 180 2.27 20.20 -14.69
CA GLY A 180 1.93 20.56 -16.08
C GLY A 180 2.11 22.06 -16.39
N ASP A 181 2.61 22.84 -15.44
CA ASP A 181 3.01 24.23 -15.61
C ASP A 181 4.38 24.51 -15.00
N PHE A 182 4.94 25.67 -15.34
CA PHE A 182 6.24 26.12 -14.82
C PHE A 182 6.09 27.51 -14.22
N ALA A 183 6.53 27.67 -12.97
CA ALA A 183 6.70 28.97 -12.35
C ALA A 183 8.12 29.49 -12.66
N MET A 184 8.22 30.43 -13.62
CA MET A 184 9.47 31.11 -13.94
C MET A 184 9.54 32.47 -13.25
N GLN A 185 10.67 32.76 -12.59
CA GLN A 185 10.90 34.07 -11.98
C GLN A 185 12.03 34.80 -12.71
N MET A 186 11.74 35.99 -13.23
CA MET A 186 12.73 36.90 -13.83
C MET A 186 13.11 38.00 -12.84
N THR A 187 14.38 38.09 -12.48
CA THR A 187 14.88 39.13 -11.57
C THR A 187 15.52 40.27 -12.37
N LEU A 188 14.97 41.48 -12.24
CA LEU A 188 15.53 42.69 -12.84
C LEU A 188 16.47 43.43 -11.87
N PRO A 189 17.46 44.20 -12.37
CA PRO A 189 18.30 45.05 -11.53
C PRO A 189 17.48 46.03 -10.67
N ALA A 190 17.93 46.26 -9.43
CA ALA A 190 17.28 47.21 -8.53
C ALA A 190 17.24 48.62 -9.16
N GLY A 191 16.09 49.28 -9.07
CA GLY A 191 15.86 50.59 -9.70
C GLY A 191 15.37 50.54 -11.14
N SER A 192 15.13 49.35 -11.72
CA SER A 192 14.47 49.22 -13.03
C SER A 192 13.07 49.84 -13.01
N SER A 193 12.72 50.55 -14.07
CA SER A 193 11.38 51.15 -14.21
C SER A 193 10.32 50.08 -14.44
N LEU A 194 9.08 50.35 -14.02
CA LEU A 194 7.94 49.46 -14.29
C LEU A 194 7.75 49.23 -15.80
N THR A 195 7.93 50.28 -16.61
CA THR A 195 7.88 50.19 -18.07
C THR A 195 8.88 49.18 -18.61
N ARG A 196 10.12 49.20 -18.09
CA ARG A 196 11.15 48.26 -18.53
C ARG A 196 10.84 46.82 -18.14
N SER A 197 10.23 46.61 -16.98
CA SER A 197 9.76 45.29 -16.55
C SER A 197 8.66 44.75 -17.46
N ILE A 198 7.71 45.59 -17.88
CA ILE A 198 6.63 45.20 -18.80
C ILE A 198 7.20 44.79 -20.16
N GLU A 199 8.06 45.63 -20.75
CA GLU A 199 8.70 45.34 -22.04
C GLU A 199 9.42 43.99 -22.03
N LEU A 200 10.22 43.72 -20.99
CA LEU A 200 10.97 42.47 -20.84
C LEU A 200 10.06 41.25 -20.62
N SER A 201 8.97 41.40 -19.87
CA SER A 201 7.99 40.32 -19.69
C SER A 201 7.24 39.99 -20.98
N GLU A 202 6.85 40.99 -21.77
CA GLU A 202 6.20 40.78 -23.08
C GLU A 202 7.14 40.11 -24.09
N GLU A 203 8.41 40.53 -24.11
CA GLU A 203 9.44 39.91 -24.95
C GLU A 203 9.65 38.43 -24.57
N ALA A 204 9.75 38.13 -23.28
CA ALA A 204 9.89 36.76 -22.78
C ALA A 204 8.65 35.89 -23.11
N GLU A 205 7.44 36.42 -22.93
CA GLU A 205 6.20 35.72 -23.29
C GLU A 205 6.16 35.34 -24.77
N LYS A 206 6.54 36.28 -25.65
CA LYS A 206 6.54 36.05 -27.10
C LYS A 206 7.55 34.98 -27.48
N VAL A 207 8.77 35.05 -26.94
CA VAL A 207 9.82 34.05 -27.18
C VAL A 207 9.37 32.66 -26.73
N LEU A 208 8.76 32.54 -25.54
CA LEU A 208 8.29 31.26 -25.02
C LEU A 208 7.21 30.63 -25.91
N LYS A 209 6.24 31.42 -26.38
CA LYS A 209 5.17 30.93 -27.27
C LYS A 209 5.66 30.61 -28.69
N GLU A 210 6.65 31.34 -29.21
CA GLU A 210 7.18 31.12 -30.57
C GLU A 210 8.15 29.95 -30.64
N GLN A 211 8.98 29.75 -29.62
CA GLN A 211 10.02 28.70 -29.62
C GLN A 211 9.53 27.35 -29.10
N PHE A 212 8.52 27.32 -28.22
CA PHE A 212 8.04 26.10 -27.57
C PHE A 212 6.55 25.87 -27.86
N PRO A 213 6.19 25.00 -28.83
CA PRO A 213 4.79 24.71 -29.16
C PRO A 213 4.01 24.03 -28.02
N GLU A 214 4.69 23.52 -26.99
CA GLU A 214 4.11 22.94 -25.78
C GLU A 214 3.46 24.00 -24.86
N VAL A 215 3.90 25.26 -24.95
CA VAL A 215 3.44 26.36 -24.09
C VAL A 215 2.13 26.95 -24.64
N ARG A 216 1.00 26.63 -24.00
CA ARG A 216 -0.33 27.14 -24.41
C ARG A 216 -0.63 28.56 -23.93
N HIS A 217 -0.27 28.84 -22.68
CA HIS A 217 -0.55 30.12 -22.04
C HIS A 217 0.67 30.56 -21.24
N VAL A 218 0.92 31.86 -21.23
CA VAL A 218 1.91 32.52 -20.39
C VAL A 218 1.18 33.64 -19.68
N VAL A 219 1.39 33.76 -18.37
CA VAL A 219 0.81 34.83 -17.55
C VAL A 219 1.96 35.49 -16.79
N ALA A 220 2.25 36.75 -17.10
CA ALA A 220 3.27 37.51 -16.41
C ALA A 220 2.68 38.25 -15.20
N LYS A 221 3.37 38.21 -14.05
CA LYS A 221 3.06 39.00 -12.86
C LYS A 221 4.29 39.87 -12.52
N ILE A 222 4.13 41.19 -12.50
CA ILE A 222 5.21 42.17 -12.28
C ILE A 222 4.99 42.87 -10.94
N GLY A 223 6.04 42.98 -10.11
CA GLY A 223 5.98 43.62 -8.81
C GLY A 223 5.75 42.62 -7.66
N THR A 224 4.97 43.00 -6.64
CA THR A 224 4.72 42.15 -5.47
C THR A 224 3.68 41.07 -5.73
N ALA A 225 3.96 39.86 -5.25
CA ALA A 225 3.04 38.73 -5.27
C ALA A 225 2.14 38.70 -4.01
N GLU A 226 1.29 39.72 -3.85
CA GLU A 226 -0.03 39.51 -3.22
C GLU A 226 -1.10 39.60 -4.31
#